data_AF-A0A6L3A6C0-F1
#
_entry.id   AF-A0A6L3A6C0-F1
#
_cell.length_a   1.000
_cell.length_b   1.000
_cell.length_c   1.000
_cell.angle_alpha   90.00
_cell.angle_beta   90.00
_cell.angle_gamma   90.00
#
_symmetry.space_group_name_H-M   'P 1'
#
loop_
_entity.id
_entity.type
_entity.pdbx_description
1 polymer ?
#
loop_
_entity_poly.entity_id
_entity_poly.type
_entity_poly.pdbx_seq_one_letter_code
_entity_poly.pdbx_strand_id
1 'polypeptide(L)'
;MASVVTTAGAFAAVPVGTGMTYQGRLTDGGQPANGLHDIRATLFDALAGGNQVGPVVTRSNVSVTNGLFTTELDFGNVFGDVALFLQLQVSPAGLNQFETLTPRQRLTPTPFALKVPGVDGHSLNAADGSPTDALFVDNNGNVGIGTLAPTSKLHVTGSPIVVENIGDQADLFWFGSERSWVARQEGTGAAAALKLQSIGGGGNKNFIIQTTGSVGIGTVAPTHTMHIANAAPTIALHDTDSTTQQVGYVSYRDSANAERAWVGYGTPGSPHFSVVNARSGGNIEIAAFGSGADIVLSPGAGGVVSVPVLEITGADLAEKFPTSDAVEPGMVVAIDPANPGKLCLARGAYNRCVAGIVSGANHFPVGAVLGSAAGHEDAPAVALSGRVYVWCDTGAEGIQPGDLLTTSDTPGHAMKAADATRSHGAVIGKAMTALGAREKGLVLVLVNLQ
;
A
#
# COMPACT_ATOMS: atom_id res chain seq x y z
N MET A 1 24.47 49.07 62.93
CA MET A 1 24.42 48.08 61.84
C MET A 1 23.00 48.04 61.31
N ALA A 2 22.78 48.43 60.06
CA ALA A 2 21.52 48.22 59.37
C ALA A 2 21.84 47.41 58.11
N SER A 3 21.24 46.23 58.00
CA SER A 3 21.46 45.27 56.91
C SER A 3 20.31 45.38 55.91
N VAL A 4 20.63 45.54 54.62
CA VAL A 4 19.67 45.40 53.52
C VAL A 4 19.64 43.93 53.12
N VAL A 5 18.48 43.29 53.23
CA VAL A 5 18.22 41.97 52.67
C VAL A 5 17.62 42.17 51.28
N THR A 6 18.29 41.70 50.23
CA THR A 6 17.74 41.63 48.88
C THR A 6 17.26 40.21 48.61
N THR A 7 15.95 40.03 48.50
CA THR A 7 15.35 38.84 47.89
C THR A 7 15.12 39.13 46.41
N ALA A 8 15.78 38.37 45.53
CA ALA A 8 15.52 38.42 44.09
C ALA A 8 14.14 37.79 43.80
N GLY A 9 13.12 38.63 43.65
CA GLY A 9 11.84 38.26 43.08
C GLY A 9 11.88 38.41 41.56
N ALA A 10 11.27 37.48 40.84
CA ALA A 10 11.15 37.52 39.39
C ALA A 10 10.55 38.87 38.93
N PHE A 11 11.22 39.56 38.02
CA PHE A 11 10.66 40.73 37.33
C PHE A 11 9.59 40.24 36.35
N ALA A 12 8.32 40.27 36.77
CA ALA A 12 7.22 40.32 35.81
C ALA A 12 7.35 41.61 35.00
N ALA A 13 7.21 41.53 33.68
CA ALA A 13 7.15 42.71 32.83
C ALA A 13 6.01 43.61 33.32
N VAL A 14 6.31 44.87 33.65
CA VAL A 14 5.28 45.86 33.95
C VAL A 14 4.62 46.22 32.61
N PRO A 15 3.29 46.06 32.47
CA PRO A 15 2.59 46.49 31.27
C PRO A 15 2.88 47.98 31.03
N VAL A 16 3.23 48.35 29.80
CA VAL A 16 3.28 49.76 29.42
C VAL A 16 1.85 50.30 29.57
N GLY A 17 1.66 51.33 30.42
CA GLY A 17 0.36 51.95 30.66
C GLY A 17 -0.16 52.73 29.45
N THR A 18 -1.44 53.12 29.46
CA THR A 18 -2.08 53.91 28.39
C THR A 18 -1.81 55.42 28.49
N GLY A 19 -1.08 55.85 29.52
CA GLY A 19 -0.70 57.24 29.74
C GLY A 19 0.30 57.76 28.71
N MET A 20 0.13 59.02 28.32
CA MET A 20 1.06 59.77 27.48
C MET A 20 1.59 60.99 28.21
N THR A 21 2.88 61.28 28.04
CA THR A 21 3.45 62.55 28.51
C THR A 21 3.05 63.66 27.55
N TYR A 22 2.39 64.70 28.08
CA TYR A 22 2.04 65.91 27.36
C TYR A 22 2.88 67.08 27.87
N GLN A 23 3.53 67.80 26.96
CA GLN A 23 4.28 69.01 27.25
C GLN A 23 3.62 70.18 26.54
N GLY A 24 3.39 71.28 27.28
CA GLY A 24 2.72 72.46 26.76
C GLY A 24 3.38 73.75 27.21
N ARG A 25 3.07 74.82 26.48
CA ARG A 25 3.38 76.20 26.89
C ARG A 25 2.08 76.95 27.18
N LEU A 26 1.98 77.50 28.37
CA LEU A 26 0.89 78.33 28.84
C LEU A 26 1.36 79.78 28.99
N THR A 27 0.52 80.70 28.52
CA THR A 27 0.70 82.14 28.68
C THR A 27 -0.53 82.74 29.33
N ASP A 28 -0.34 83.71 30.21
CA ASP A 28 -1.38 84.53 30.81
C ASP A 28 -1.18 85.98 30.34
N GLY A 29 -2.19 86.58 29.70
CA GLY A 29 -2.09 87.93 29.14
C GLY A 29 -0.94 88.13 28.13
N GLY A 30 -0.49 87.08 27.46
CA GLY A 30 0.67 87.10 26.55
C GLY A 30 2.04 86.97 27.22
N GLN A 31 2.10 86.90 28.55
CA GLN A 31 3.31 86.62 29.32
C GLN A 31 3.37 85.14 29.73
N PRO A 32 4.55 84.53 29.91
CA PRO A 32 4.65 83.15 30.38
C PRO A 32 4.02 82.97 31.77
N ALA A 33 3.09 82.01 31.91
CA ALA A 33 2.43 81.72 33.19
C ALA A 33 3.40 81.06 34.18
N ASN A 34 3.18 81.25 35.48
CA ASN A 34 3.97 80.64 36.55
C ASN A 34 3.07 80.19 37.71
N GLY A 35 3.49 79.14 38.43
CA GLY A 35 2.79 78.63 39.60
C GLY A 35 2.04 77.32 39.34
N LEU A 36 1.17 76.93 40.27
CA LEU A 36 0.39 75.69 40.18
C LEU A 36 -0.94 75.94 39.48
N HIS A 37 -1.31 75.11 38.52
CA HIS A 37 -2.54 75.22 37.75
C HIS A 37 -3.25 73.86 37.66
N ASP A 38 -4.57 73.88 37.63
CA ASP A 38 -5.37 72.70 37.32
C ASP A 38 -5.63 72.65 35.81
N ILE A 39 -5.28 71.54 35.18
CA ILE A 39 -5.43 71.33 33.73
C ILE A 39 -6.45 70.24 33.49
N ARG A 40 -7.49 70.58 32.72
CA ARG A 40 -8.49 69.65 32.24
C ARG A 40 -8.26 69.38 30.76
N ALA A 41 -8.18 68.11 30.41
CA ALA A 41 -7.93 67.64 29.07
C ALA A 41 -9.10 66.78 28.59
N THR A 42 -9.58 67.06 27.37
CA THR A 42 -10.69 66.34 26.74
C THR A 42 -10.35 66.11 25.27
N LEU A 43 -10.60 64.90 24.76
CA LEU A 43 -10.39 64.60 23.34
C LEU A 43 -11.69 64.76 22.54
N PHE A 44 -11.54 65.19 21.30
CA PHE A 44 -12.63 65.33 20.34
C PHE A 44 -12.24 64.73 18.99
N ASP A 45 -13.24 64.29 18.22
CA ASP A 45 -13.08 63.74 16.87
C ASP A 45 -12.91 64.82 15.76
N ALA A 46 -12.97 66.10 16.11
CA ALA A 46 -12.80 67.23 15.19
C ALA A 46 -12.08 68.44 15.81
N LEU A 47 -11.42 69.25 14.96
CA LEU A 47 -10.69 70.45 15.35
C LEU A 47 -11.59 71.53 16.00
N ALA A 48 -12.81 71.67 15.49
CA ALA A 48 -13.87 72.52 16.02
C ALA A 48 -15.21 71.77 15.93
N GLY A 49 -16.11 71.94 16.91
CA GLY A 49 -17.32 71.11 17.01
C GLY A 49 -16.99 69.68 17.45
N GLY A 50 -17.60 68.67 16.82
CA GLY A 50 -17.29 67.25 17.05
C GLY A 50 -17.82 66.66 18.36
N ASN A 51 -17.72 65.35 18.49
CA ASN A 51 -18.09 64.60 19.69
C ASN A 51 -16.86 64.43 20.60
N GLN A 52 -17.11 64.45 21.91
CA GLN A 52 -16.08 64.06 22.89
C GLN A 52 -15.77 62.56 22.74
N VAL A 53 -14.48 62.22 22.79
CA VAL A 53 -13.97 60.84 22.78
C VAL A 53 -13.28 60.57 24.11
N GLY A 54 -13.75 59.58 24.86
CA GLY A 54 -13.13 59.19 26.14
C GLY A 54 -13.46 60.10 27.33
N PRO A 55 -12.82 59.85 28.49
CA PRO A 55 -13.07 60.59 29.72
C PRO A 55 -12.44 61.99 29.70
N VAL A 56 -12.96 62.86 30.56
CA VAL A 56 -12.32 64.14 30.90
C VAL A 56 -11.20 63.86 31.92
N VAL A 57 -9.96 64.17 31.56
CA VAL A 57 -8.79 63.97 32.43
C VAL A 57 -8.46 65.28 33.12
N THR A 58 -8.58 65.35 34.45
CA THR A 58 -8.16 66.53 35.22
C THR A 58 -6.88 66.23 35.98
N ARG A 59 -5.88 67.09 35.81
CA ARG A 59 -4.62 67.08 36.55
C ARG A 59 -4.55 68.32 37.41
N SER A 60 -4.64 68.11 38.72
CA SER A 60 -4.56 69.20 39.68
C SER A 60 -3.11 69.53 40.03
N ASN A 61 -2.86 70.78 40.43
CA ASN A 61 -1.56 71.25 40.89
C ASN A 61 -0.40 70.97 39.91
N VAL A 62 -0.64 71.10 38.60
CA VAL A 62 0.43 71.01 37.58
C VAL A 62 1.32 72.24 37.72
N SER A 63 2.63 72.01 37.92
CA SER A 63 3.60 73.10 38.00
C SER A 63 3.87 73.67 36.61
N VAL A 64 3.67 74.99 36.48
CA VAL A 64 4.02 75.77 35.30
C VAL A 64 5.17 76.69 35.68
N THR A 65 6.28 76.62 34.95
CA THR A 65 7.46 77.46 35.17
C THR A 65 7.90 78.10 33.86
N ASN A 66 7.99 79.42 33.83
CA ASN A 66 8.27 80.20 32.62
C ASN A 66 7.38 79.78 31.44
N GLY A 67 6.09 79.55 31.73
CA GLY A 67 5.08 79.08 30.80
C GLY A 67 5.18 77.60 30.42
N LEU A 68 6.21 76.84 30.78
CA LEU A 68 6.31 75.43 30.40
C LEU A 68 5.71 74.52 31.48
N PHE A 69 5.01 73.48 31.04
CA PHE A 69 4.55 72.40 31.92
C PHE A 69 4.68 71.04 31.25
N THR A 70 4.78 70.01 32.08
CA THR A 70 4.73 68.60 31.67
C THR A 70 3.73 67.88 32.57
N THR A 71 2.84 67.10 31.99
CA THR A 71 1.87 66.30 32.75
C THR A 71 1.55 65.01 32.01
N GLU A 72 1.19 63.97 32.74
CA GLU A 72 0.78 62.70 32.16
C GLU A 72 -0.74 62.70 31.94
N LEU A 73 -1.18 62.45 30.71
CA LEU A 73 -2.59 62.33 30.36
C LEU A 73 -2.91 60.88 30.04
N ASP A 74 -3.92 60.30 30.67
CA ASP A 74 -4.36 58.94 30.39
C ASP A 74 -5.86 58.94 30.13
N PHE A 75 -6.22 58.71 28.86
CA PHE A 75 -7.60 58.65 28.39
C PHE A 75 -8.11 57.20 28.27
N GLY A 76 -7.29 56.21 28.65
CA GLY A 76 -7.55 54.79 28.40
C GLY A 76 -7.38 54.40 26.93
N ASN A 77 -8.03 53.31 26.52
CA ASN A 77 -7.95 52.76 25.17
C ASN A 77 -8.87 53.49 24.17
N VAL A 78 -8.53 54.74 23.83
CA VAL A 78 -9.34 55.61 22.94
C VAL A 78 -8.67 55.92 21.61
N PHE A 79 -7.41 55.51 21.43
CA PHE A 79 -6.62 55.79 20.23
C PHE A 79 -6.85 54.70 19.19
N GLY A 80 -7.45 55.08 18.05
CA GLY A 80 -7.75 54.19 16.92
C GLY A 80 -7.52 54.89 15.58
N ASP A 81 -8.33 54.56 14.57
CA ASP A 81 -8.12 55.03 13.19
C ASP A 81 -8.68 56.44 12.88
N VAL A 82 -9.17 57.15 13.90
CA VAL A 82 -9.76 58.50 13.76
C VAL A 82 -8.79 59.55 14.32
N ALA A 83 -8.68 60.71 13.65
CA ALA A 83 -7.88 61.82 14.15
C ALA A 83 -8.48 62.41 15.43
N LEU A 84 -7.67 62.52 16.48
CA LEU A 84 -8.08 63.06 17.78
C LEU A 84 -7.50 64.45 18.01
N PHE A 85 -8.30 65.32 18.62
CA PHE A 85 -7.97 66.71 18.92
C PHE A 85 -8.11 66.98 20.42
N LEU A 86 -7.02 67.39 21.05
CA LEU A 86 -6.92 67.71 22.46
C LEU A 86 -7.41 69.13 22.73
N GLN A 87 -8.48 69.25 23.52
CA GLN A 87 -8.91 70.50 24.14
C GLN A 87 -8.34 70.58 25.55
N LEU A 88 -7.69 71.70 25.86
CA LEU A 88 -7.25 72.01 27.20
C LEU A 88 -8.14 73.10 27.80
N GLN A 89 -8.47 72.94 29.07
CA GLN A 89 -9.00 73.99 29.90
C GLN A 89 -8.10 74.16 31.11
N VAL A 90 -7.85 75.41 31.53
CA VAL A 90 -6.89 75.71 32.59
C VAL A 90 -7.55 76.58 33.65
N SER A 91 -7.22 76.32 34.91
CA SER A 91 -7.61 77.14 36.06
C SER A 91 -6.39 77.38 36.97
N PRO A 92 -6.26 78.55 37.61
CA PRO A 92 -5.35 78.66 38.76
C PRO A 92 -5.70 77.59 39.80
N ALA A 93 -4.69 76.96 40.41
CA ALA A 93 -4.90 75.78 41.26
C ALA A 93 -5.94 76.01 42.37
N GLY A 94 -6.92 75.12 42.46
CA GLY A 94 -7.95 75.11 43.50
C GLY A 94 -9.14 76.04 43.28
N LEU A 95 -9.14 76.88 42.23
CA LEU A 95 -10.25 77.83 41.98
C LEU A 95 -11.43 77.21 41.21
N ASN A 96 -11.23 76.08 40.52
CA ASN A 96 -12.23 75.41 39.69
C ASN A 96 -12.91 76.31 38.61
N GLN A 97 -12.23 77.38 38.20
CA GLN A 97 -12.66 78.29 37.14
C GLN A 97 -11.84 78.02 35.88
N PHE A 98 -12.35 77.15 35.00
CA PHE A 98 -11.61 76.68 33.83
C PHE A 98 -11.85 77.55 32.60
N GLU A 99 -10.78 78.13 32.06
CA GLU A 99 -10.78 78.81 30.76
C GLU A 99 -10.41 77.81 29.65
N THR A 100 -11.15 77.82 28.55
CA THR A 100 -10.87 76.94 27.39
C THR A 100 -9.78 77.54 26.51
N LEU A 101 -8.72 76.77 26.28
CA LEU A 101 -7.67 77.13 25.33
C LEU A 101 -8.07 76.72 23.91
N THR A 102 -8.05 77.69 22.98
CA THR A 102 -8.36 77.48 21.56
C THR A 102 -7.19 77.88 20.67
N PRO A 103 -7.00 77.24 19.50
CA PRO A 103 -7.73 76.08 18.98
C PRO A 103 -7.32 74.76 19.66
N ARG A 104 -8.12 73.70 19.46
CA ARG A 104 -7.71 72.34 19.87
C ARG A 104 -6.45 71.91 19.13
N GLN A 105 -5.64 71.08 19.76
CA GLN A 105 -4.40 70.58 19.16
C GLN A 105 -4.60 69.18 18.63
N ARG A 106 -4.26 68.92 17.36
CA ARG A 106 -4.29 67.57 16.80
C ARG A 106 -3.22 66.72 17.49
N LEU A 107 -3.60 65.55 18.01
CA LEU A 107 -2.64 64.56 18.47
C LEU A 107 -2.07 63.82 17.26
N THR A 108 -0.75 63.87 17.10
CA THR A 108 -0.02 63.03 16.14
C THR A 108 0.43 61.75 16.84
N PRO A 109 0.42 60.58 16.16
CA PRO A 109 0.88 59.33 16.75
C PRO A 109 2.26 59.49 17.40
N THR A 110 2.43 59.02 18.63
CA THR A 110 3.75 58.88 19.25
C THR A 110 4.48 57.71 18.57
N PRO A 111 5.80 57.81 18.33
CA PRO A 111 6.57 56.78 17.66
C PRO A 111 6.87 55.61 18.60
N PHE A 112 5.82 54.94 19.09
CA PHE A 112 5.76 53.58 19.64
C PHE A 112 4.27 53.30 19.81
N ALA A 113 3.55 53.21 18.68
CA ALA A 113 2.14 52.89 18.68
C ALA A 113 1.96 51.44 19.19
N LEU A 114 1.18 51.27 20.25
CA LEU A 114 0.79 49.99 20.86
C LEU A 114 0.08 49.03 19.88
N LYS A 115 -0.18 49.48 18.64
CA LYS A 115 -0.86 48.75 17.59
C LYS A 115 -0.28 49.17 16.23
N VAL A 116 0.24 48.23 15.46
CA VAL A 116 0.37 48.41 14.01
C VAL A 116 -1.07 48.37 13.48
N PRO A 117 -1.57 49.40 12.76
CA PRO A 117 -2.92 49.36 12.21
C PRO A 117 -3.13 48.06 11.41
N GLY A 118 -4.13 47.26 11.78
CA GLY A 118 -4.41 45.95 11.18
C GLY A 118 -3.78 44.73 11.88
N VAL A 119 -3.26 44.88 13.10
CA VAL A 119 -2.66 43.79 13.88
C VAL A 119 -3.08 43.90 15.34
N ASP A 120 -3.98 43.03 15.82
CA ASP A 120 -4.54 43.07 17.18
C ASP A 120 -3.69 42.22 18.17
N GLY A 121 -2.42 41.97 17.82
CA GLY A 121 -1.45 41.20 18.60
C GLY A 121 -1.59 39.67 18.49
N HIS A 122 -2.73 39.18 18.01
CA HIS A 122 -3.04 37.76 17.82
C HIS A 122 -3.55 37.43 16.41
N SER A 123 -3.56 38.41 15.50
CA SER A 123 -3.97 38.24 14.11
C SER A 123 -3.15 39.10 13.15
N LEU A 124 -3.03 38.68 11.90
CA LEU A 124 -2.45 39.44 10.78
C LEU A 124 -3.50 39.56 9.66
N ASN A 125 -3.76 40.79 9.21
CA ASN A 125 -4.57 41.03 8.01
C ASN A 125 -3.82 40.70 6.71
N ALA A 126 -4.56 40.50 5.62
CA ALA A 126 -3.97 40.47 4.28
C ALA A 126 -3.31 41.81 3.92
N ALA A 127 -2.40 41.80 2.94
CA ALA A 127 -1.57 42.96 2.59
C ALA A 127 -2.37 44.17 2.07
N ASP A 128 -3.51 43.93 1.42
CA ASP A 128 -4.47 44.94 0.96
C ASP A 128 -5.55 45.26 2.01
N GLY A 129 -5.46 44.64 3.20
CA GLY A 129 -6.43 44.76 4.29
C GLY A 129 -7.63 43.83 4.20
N SER A 130 -7.74 42.98 3.17
CA SER A 130 -8.88 42.07 2.98
C SER A 130 -8.47 40.68 2.48
N PRO A 131 -8.76 39.59 3.20
CA PRO A 131 -9.54 39.54 4.43
C PRO A 131 -8.75 40.07 5.63
N THR A 132 -9.49 40.59 6.63
CA THR A 132 -8.94 40.78 7.96
C THR A 132 -8.66 39.42 8.61
N ASP A 133 -7.69 39.37 9.53
CA ASP A 133 -7.34 38.16 10.27
C ASP A 133 -7.02 36.95 9.36
N ALA A 134 -6.35 37.22 8.24
CA ALA A 134 -5.89 36.20 7.29
C ALA A 134 -5.04 35.12 7.97
N LEU A 135 -4.22 35.51 8.96
CA LEU A 135 -3.64 34.62 9.98
C LEU A 135 -4.25 34.99 11.33
N PHE A 136 -4.73 34.02 12.09
CA PHE A 136 -5.38 34.23 13.38
C PHE A 136 -4.90 33.23 14.42
N VAL A 137 -4.70 33.64 15.67
CA VAL A 137 -4.40 32.75 16.81
C VAL A 137 -5.53 32.84 17.81
N ASP A 138 -6.21 31.72 18.06
CA ASP A 138 -7.34 31.66 19.00
C ASP A 138 -6.90 31.63 20.48
N ASN A 139 -7.87 31.69 21.39
CA ASN A 139 -7.63 31.61 22.84
C ASN A 139 -7.04 30.27 23.32
N ASN A 140 -7.04 29.23 22.48
CA ASN A 140 -6.45 27.92 22.75
C ASN A 140 -5.04 27.77 22.16
N GLY A 141 -4.50 28.83 21.55
CA GLY A 141 -3.21 28.84 20.86
C GLY A 141 -3.21 28.03 19.56
N ASN A 142 -4.35 27.93 18.89
CA ASN A 142 -4.48 27.32 17.56
C ASN A 142 -4.35 28.40 16.48
N VAL A 143 -3.62 28.09 15.42
CA VAL A 143 -3.39 29.00 14.30
C VAL A 143 -4.38 28.72 13.18
N GLY A 144 -5.19 29.71 12.81
CA GLY A 144 -6.03 29.72 11.61
C GLY A 144 -5.35 30.47 10.46
N ILE A 145 -5.43 29.95 9.24
CA ILE A 145 -5.13 30.67 8.00
C ILE A 145 -6.40 30.65 7.15
N GLY A 146 -7.00 31.82 6.94
CA GLY A 146 -8.29 31.96 6.24
C GLY A 146 -9.52 31.56 7.08
N THR A 147 -9.37 31.34 8.38
CA THR A 147 -10.46 31.01 9.32
C THR A 147 -10.21 31.60 10.71
N LEU A 148 -11.29 32.05 11.36
CA LEU A 148 -11.28 32.58 12.74
C LEU A 148 -11.66 31.53 13.78
N ALA A 149 -12.04 30.33 13.35
CA ALA A 149 -12.44 29.23 14.21
C ALA A 149 -11.56 28.00 13.96
N PRO A 150 -10.26 28.06 14.26
CA PRO A 150 -9.38 26.91 14.12
C PRO A 150 -9.80 25.77 15.08
N THR A 151 -9.98 24.56 14.54
CA THR A 151 -10.39 23.37 15.32
C THR A 151 -9.21 22.46 15.69
N SER A 152 -8.00 22.83 15.26
CA SER A 152 -6.76 22.10 15.47
C SER A 152 -5.59 23.09 15.52
N LYS A 153 -4.38 22.62 15.90
CA LYS A 153 -3.22 23.49 16.12
C LYS A 153 -2.85 24.37 14.92
N LEU A 154 -3.07 23.88 13.70
CA LEU A 154 -2.97 24.65 12.47
C LEU A 154 -4.16 24.29 11.58
N HIS A 155 -5.05 25.24 11.30
CA HIS A 155 -6.23 25.08 10.45
C HIS A 155 -6.16 26.06 9.28
N VAL A 156 -6.01 25.54 8.05
CA VAL A 156 -5.94 26.35 6.82
C VAL A 156 -7.20 26.10 5.99
N THR A 157 -7.88 27.16 5.54
CA THR A 157 -9.09 27.05 4.70
C THR A 157 -9.02 27.98 3.49
N GLY A 158 -9.77 27.64 2.43
CA GLY A 158 -9.97 28.50 1.26
C GLY A 158 -9.03 28.24 0.07
N SER A 159 -7.89 27.56 0.25
CA SER A 159 -6.97 27.17 -0.83
C SER A 159 -6.05 26.01 -0.44
N PRO A 160 -5.44 25.28 -1.39
CA PRO A 160 -4.42 24.27 -1.10
C PRO A 160 -3.17 24.87 -0.44
N ILE A 161 -2.50 24.07 0.39
CA ILE A 161 -1.15 24.39 0.88
C ILE A 161 -0.16 23.86 -0.15
N VAL A 162 0.67 24.76 -0.70
CA VAL A 162 1.79 24.38 -1.57
C VAL A 162 3.05 24.25 -0.71
N VAL A 163 3.66 23.06 -0.69
CA VAL A 163 4.93 22.79 -0.01
C VAL A 163 5.96 22.41 -1.04
N GLU A 164 6.98 23.25 -1.19
CA GLU A 164 8.06 23.05 -2.15
C GLU A 164 9.37 22.76 -1.41
N ASN A 165 9.85 21.54 -1.58
CA ASN A 165 11.23 21.17 -1.31
C ASN A 165 11.65 20.27 -2.47
N ILE A 166 12.46 20.79 -3.37
CA ILE A 166 12.72 20.18 -4.68
C ILE A 166 14.12 19.57 -4.67
N GLY A 167 14.22 18.32 -5.08
CA GLY A 167 15.48 17.60 -5.17
C GLY A 167 15.31 16.12 -4.86
N ASP A 168 16.28 15.31 -5.26
CA ASP A 168 16.31 13.93 -4.81
C ASP A 168 16.38 13.90 -3.28
N GLN A 169 15.55 13.07 -2.65
CA GLN A 169 15.45 12.95 -1.21
C GLN A 169 14.99 14.22 -0.48
N ALA A 170 14.25 15.10 -1.14
CA ALA A 170 13.68 16.27 -0.48
C ALA A 170 12.45 15.89 0.36
N ASP A 171 12.54 16.06 1.68
CA ASP A 171 11.43 15.84 2.61
C ASP A 171 10.40 16.97 2.46
N LEU A 172 9.15 16.61 2.16
CA LEU A 172 8.03 17.54 2.01
C LEU A 172 7.28 17.66 3.33
N PHE A 173 6.98 16.53 3.97
CA PHE A 173 6.31 16.49 5.27
C PHE A 173 6.96 15.46 6.18
N TRP A 174 7.22 15.87 7.42
CA TRP A 174 7.72 15.00 8.48
C TRP A 174 6.62 14.72 9.50
N PHE A 175 6.32 13.43 9.69
CA PHE A 175 5.36 12.95 10.68
C PHE A 175 6.11 12.39 11.88
N GLY A 176 6.27 13.22 12.92
CA GLY A 176 6.91 12.83 14.16
C GLY A 176 6.08 11.81 14.93
N SER A 177 6.67 10.64 15.23
CA SER A 177 6.11 9.64 16.14
C SER A 177 7.24 8.75 16.68
N GLU A 178 6.93 7.74 17.50
CA GLU A 178 7.90 6.73 17.96
C GLU A 178 8.69 6.10 16.79
N ARG A 179 8.03 5.96 15.63
CA ARG A 179 8.67 5.60 14.36
C ARG A 179 8.29 6.64 13.33
N SER A 180 9.12 7.68 13.23
CA SER A 180 8.83 8.81 12.33
C SER A 180 8.66 8.35 10.87
N TRP A 181 7.80 9.06 10.15
CA TRP A 181 7.57 8.87 8.72
C TRP A 181 7.82 10.16 7.97
N VAL A 182 8.23 10.05 6.71
CA VAL A 182 8.34 11.20 5.81
C VAL A 182 7.59 10.92 4.51
N ALA A 183 6.92 11.96 4.01
CA ALA A 183 6.56 12.07 2.61
C ALA A 183 7.65 12.90 1.92
N ARG A 184 8.27 12.34 0.89
CA ARG A 184 9.42 12.95 0.23
C ARG A 184 9.45 12.68 -1.27
N GLN A 185 10.23 13.48 -1.98
CA GLN A 185 10.62 13.18 -3.35
C GLN A 185 11.71 12.10 -3.36
N GLU A 186 11.58 11.12 -4.25
CA GLU A 186 12.61 10.14 -4.60
C GLU A 186 12.95 10.29 -6.08
N GLY A 187 14.23 10.39 -6.43
CA GLY A 187 14.69 10.58 -7.80
C GLY A 187 14.47 12.00 -8.35
N THR A 188 14.84 12.20 -9.62
CA THR A 188 14.68 13.48 -10.34
C THR A 188 14.17 13.25 -11.76
N GLY A 189 13.64 14.31 -12.39
CA GLY A 189 13.14 14.26 -13.77
C GLY A 189 11.96 13.30 -13.94
N ALA A 190 11.94 12.56 -15.05
CA ALA A 190 10.87 11.61 -15.37
C ALA A 190 10.84 10.37 -14.44
N ALA A 191 11.90 10.14 -13.66
CA ALA A 191 11.99 9.06 -12.68
C ALA A 191 11.61 9.50 -11.26
N ALA A 192 11.17 10.74 -11.08
CA ALA A 192 10.74 11.23 -9.78
C ALA A 192 9.54 10.44 -9.24
N ALA A 193 9.43 10.36 -7.92
CA ALA A 193 8.36 9.64 -7.26
C ALA A 193 8.00 10.31 -5.92
N LEU A 194 6.74 10.15 -5.52
CA LEU A 194 6.34 10.38 -4.13
C LEU A 194 6.61 9.12 -3.34
N LYS A 195 7.42 9.23 -2.29
CA LYS A 195 7.75 8.12 -1.39
C LYS A 195 7.29 8.42 0.02
N LEU A 196 6.56 7.48 0.60
CA LEU A 196 6.26 7.40 2.01
C LEU A 196 7.18 6.35 2.64
N GLN A 197 8.01 6.76 3.59
CA GLN A 197 8.95 5.85 4.25
C GLN A 197 9.04 6.11 5.74
N SER A 198 9.31 5.05 6.51
CA SER A 198 9.71 5.17 7.90
C SER A 198 11.18 5.60 7.99
N ILE A 199 11.49 6.54 8.87
CA ILE A 199 12.85 6.97 9.18
C ILE A 199 13.29 6.33 10.51
N GLY A 200 14.48 5.70 10.52
CA GLY A 200 15.12 5.24 11.77
C GLY A 200 14.77 3.83 12.26
N GLY A 201 14.11 2.98 11.46
CA GLY A 201 13.85 1.58 11.78
C GLY A 201 14.10 0.67 10.58
N GLY A 202 15.01 -0.31 10.70
CA GLY A 202 15.41 -1.19 9.60
C GLY A 202 14.22 -1.93 8.95
N GLY A 203 14.26 -2.02 7.61
CA GLY A 203 13.26 -2.67 6.76
C GLY A 203 12.63 -1.69 5.78
N ASN A 204 12.71 -1.98 4.47
CA ASN A 204 12.09 -1.18 3.41
C ASN A 204 10.55 -1.27 3.50
N LYS A 205 9.93 -0.40 4.29
CA LYS A 205 8.47 -0.22 4.38
C LYS A 205 7.98 0.87 3.44
N ASN A 206 8.66 1.02 2.31
CA ASN A 206 8.42 2.11 1.39
C ASN A 206 7.11 1.85 0.65
N PHE A 207 6.25 2.86 0.61
CA PHE A 207 5.19 2.97 -0.37
C PHE A 207 5.61 4.06 -1.36
N ILE A 208 5.66 3.75 -2.65
CA ILE A 208 6.13 4.67 -3.68
C ILE A 208 5.12 4.78 -4.80
N ILE A 209 4.91 6.00 -5.31
CA ILE A 209 4.17 6.28 -6.54
C ILE A 209 5.12 7.01 -7.48
N GLN A 210 5.51 6.36 -8.57
CA GLN A 210 6.34 6.99 -9.60
C GLN A 210 5.52 7.96 -10.44
N THR A 211 6.15 9.01 -10.99
CA THR A 211 5.49 9.93 -11.93
C THR A 211 5.00 9.25 -13.21
N THR A 212 5.50 8.04 -13.50
CA THR A 212 5.02 7.15 -14.58
C THR A 212 3.71 6.43 -14.25
N GLY A 213 3.26 6.47 -12.99
CA GLY A 213 2.01 5.86 -12.52
C GLY A 213 2.17 4.50 -11.82
N SER A 214 3.36 3.92 -11.79
CA SER A 214 3.60 2.65 -11.10
C SER A 214 3.69 2.82 -9.58
N VAL A 215 3.08 1.89 -8.85
CA VAL A 215 3.06 1.83 -7.38
C VAL A 215 3.95 0.69 -6.88
N GLY A 216 4.84 0.97 -5.94
CA GLY A 216 5.70 -0.02 -5.30
C GLY A 216 5.46 -0.11 -3.80
N ILE A 217 5.48 -1.32 -3.26
CA ILE A 217 5.51 -1.60 -1.82
C ILE A 217 6.76 -2.43 -1.54
N GLY A 218 7.68 -1.89 -0.75
CA GLY A 218 8.96 -2.53 -0.43
C GLY A 218 10.03 -2.45 -1.53
N THR A 219 9.74 -1.79 -2.65
CA THR A 219 10.68 -1.49 -3.75
C THR A 219 10.54 -0.04 -4.19
N VAL A 220 11.64 0.56 -4.67
CA VAL A 220 11.65 1.89 -5.33
C VAL A 220 11.68 1.79 -6.85
N ALA A 221 11.83 0.59 -7.40
CA ALA A 221 11.85 0.29 -8.82
C ALA A 221 10.76 -0.75 -9.16
N PRO A 222 9.46 -0.38 -9.09
CA PRO A 222 8.38 -1.25 -9.55
C PRO A 222 8.56 -1.60 -11.03
N THR A 223 8.44 -2.89 -11.38
CA THR A 223 8.54 -3.37 -12.77
C THR A 223 7.17 -3.58 -13.42
N HIS A 224 6.11 -3.35 -12.65
CA HIS A 224 4.71 -3.46 -13.03
C HIS A 224 3.94 -2.27 -12.45
N THR A 225 2.71 -2.04 -12.91
CA THR A 225 1.85 -0.96 -12.40
C THR A 225 1.63 -1.05 -10.88
N MET A 226 1.64 -2.26 -10.32
CA MET A 226 1.68 -2.52 -8.88
C MET A 226 2.72 -3.61 -8.60
N HIS A 227 3.71 -3.33 -7.74
CA HIS A 227 4.78 -4.27 -7.39
C HIS A 227 4.98 -4.32 -5.87
N ILE A 228 4.72 -5.49 -5.27
CA ILE A 228 5.05 -5.78 -3.86
C ILE A 228 6.33 -6.61 -3.83
N ALA A 229 7.40 -6.06 -3.26
CA ALA A 229 8.70 -6.71 -3.15
C ALA A 229 9.08 -6.88 -1.67
N ASN A 230 9.23 -8.13 -1.23
CA ASN A 230 9.65 -8.48 0.13
C ASN A 230 10.29 -9.88 0.11
N ALA A 231 11.00 -10.28 1.17
CA ALA A 231 11.49 -11.65 1.33
C ALA A 231 10.34 -12.68 1.41
N ALA A 232 9.20 -12.26 1.96
CA ALA A 232 7.96 -13.04 1.99
C ALA A 232 6.78 -12.12 1.59
N PRO A 233 6.59 -11.84 0.29
CA PRO A 233 5.55 -10.93 -0.17
C PRO A 233 4.18 -11.59 0.00
N THR A 234 3.23 -10.87 0.58
CA THR A 234 1.86 -11.34 0.76
C THR A 234 0.87 -10.25 0.39
N ILE A 235 -0.31 -10.68 -0.07
CA ILE A 235 -1.51 -9.86 -0.22
C ILE A 235 -2.60 -10.56 0.58
N ALA A 236 -3.19 -9.88 1.55
CA ALA A 236 -4.32 -10.40 2.31
C ALA A 236 -5.59 -9.67 1.88
N LEU A 237 -6.58 -10.44 1.41
CA LEU A 237 -7.95 -9.98 1.22
C LEU A 237 -8.76 -10.56 2.39
N HIS A 238 -9.27 -9.71 3.27
CA HIS A 238 -10.04 -10.10 4.45
C HIS A 238 -11.43 -9.48 4.37
N ASP A 239 -12.44 -10.32 4.20
CA ASP A 239 -13.81 -9.91 4.40
C ASP A 239 -14.19 -10.09 5.87
N THR A 240 -14.60 -8.99 6.50
CA THR A 240 -15.01 -8.95 7.91
C THR A 240 -16.53 -8.92 8.08
N ASP A 241 -17.29 -8.94 6.98
CA ASP A 241 -18.74 -8.97 7.01
C ASP A 241 -19.29 -10.41 7.13
N SER A 242 -20.59 -10.54 7.45
CA SER A 242 -21.28 -11.84 7.58
C SER A 242 -22.21 -12.14 6.41
N THR A 243 -22.10 -11.38 5.32
CA THR A 243 -23.04 -11.43 4.20
C THR A 243 -22.62 -12.48 3.18
N THR A 244 -23.60 -13.01 2.44
CA THR A 244 -23.38 -14.07 1.46
C THR A 244 -22.97 -13.55 0.08
N GLN A 245 -22.37 -12.36 -0.01
CA GLN A 245 -22.04 -11.74 -1.30
C GLN A 245 -20.70 -12.22 -1.88
N GLN A 246 -20.44 -11.87 -3.13
CA GLN A 246 -19.15 -12.05 -3.79
C GLN A 246 -18.08 -11.18 -3.10
N VAL A 247 -17.09 -11.82 -2.45
CA VAL A 247 -16.12 -11.15 -1.58
C VAL A 247 -14.72 -11.74 -1.76
N GLY A 248 -13.67 -11.01 -1.38
CA GLY A 248 -12.30 -11.53 -1.37
C GLY A 248 -11.83 -12.12 -2.72
N TYR A 249 -11.98 -11.38 -3.83
CA TYR A 249 -11.51 -11.79 -5.16
C TYR A 249 -10.70 -10.69 -5.87
N VAL A 250 -9.85 -11.12 -6.80
CA VAL A 250 -9.17 -10.24 -7.76
C VAL A 250 -9.96 -10.27 -9.06
N SER A 251 -10.45 -9.11 -9.49
CA SER A 251 -11.21 -8.91 -10.73
C SER A 251 -10.29 -8.60 -11.90
N TYR A 252 -10.49 -9.28 -13.03
CA TYR A 252 -9.83 -8.98 -14.29
C TYR A 252 -10.85 -8.40 -15.27
N ARG A 253 -10.67 -7.14 -15.66
CA ARG A 253 -11.64 -6.37 -16.46
C ARG A 253 -11.04 -5.94 -17.79
N ASP A 254 -11.88 -5.76 -18.80
CA ASP A 254 -11.46 -5.25 -20.10
C ASP A 254 -11.40 -3.71 -20.15
N SER A 255 -11.08 -3.16 -21.32
CA SER A 255 -11.00 -1.70 -21.54
C SER A 255 -12.35 -0.97 -21.43
N ALA A 256 -13.47 -1.69 -21.47
CA ALA A 256 -14.81 -1.15 -21.23
C ALA A 256 -15.22 -1.29 -19.74
N ASN A 257 -14.29 -1.73 -18.87
CA ASN A 257 -14.50 -2.00 -17.46
C ASN A 257 -15.50 -3.14 -17.17
N ALA A 258 -15.70 -4.04 -18.14
CA ALA A 258 -16.49 -5.26 -17.93
C ALA A 258 -15.59 -6.38 -17.36
N GLU A 259 -16.05 -7.06 -16.31
CA GLU A 259 -15.32 -8.20 -15.74
C GLU A 259 -15.30 -9.39 -16.71
N ARG A 260 -14.11 -9.96 -16.94
CA ARG A 260 -13.86 -11.07 -17.86
C ARG A 260 -13.33 -12.31 -17.16
N ALA A 261 -12.76 -12.16 -15.98
CA ALA A 261 -12.29 -13.26 -15.15
C ALA A 261 -12.16 -12.79 -13.70
N TRP A 262 -12.06 -13.75 -12.78
CA TRP A 262 -11.70 -13.47 -11.40
C TRP A 262 -11.05 -14.70 -10.73
N VAL A 263 -10.36 -14.44 -9.62
CA VAL A 263 -9.83 -15.48 -8.73
C VAL A 263 -10.15 -15.11 -7.28
N GLY A 264 -10.76 -16.02 -6.52
CA GLY A 264 -11.18 -15.77 -5.12
C GLY A 264 -12.49 -16.44 -4.71
N TYR A 265 -13.19 -15.86 -3.74
CA TYR A 265 -14.50 -16.33 -3.25
C TYR A 265 -15.65 -15.56 -3.92
N GLY A 266 -15.83 -15.81 -5.21
CA GLY A 266 -16.66 -14.94 -6.05
C GLY A 266 -18.16 -15.26 -6.12
N THR A 267 -18.60 -16.43 -5.68
CA THR A 267 -19.99 -16.85 -5.88
C THR A 267 -20.81 -16.68 -4.60
N PRO A 268 -21.87 -15.84 -4.61
CA PRO A 268 -22.75 -15.69 -3.46
C PRO A 268 -23.26 -17.03 -2.91
N GLY A 269 -23.04 -17.28 -1.63
CA GLY A 269 -23.45 -18.54 -0.96
C GLY A 269 -22.59 -19.77 -1.26
N SER A 270 -21.50 -19.65 -2.02
CA SER A 270 -20.55 -20.74 -2.24
C SER A 270 -19.31 -20.57 -1.36
N PRO A 271 -18.91 -21.61 -0.60
CA PRO A 271 -17.66 -21.59 0.16
C PRO A 271 -16.43 -21.90 -0.71
N HIS A 272 -16.58 -22.00 -2.04
CA HIS A 272 -15.53 -22.48 -2.92
C HIS A 272 -14.64 -21.34 -3.40
N PHE A 273 -13.33 -21.52 -3.23
CA PHE A 273 -12.35 -20.74 -3.97
C PHE A 273 -12.40 -21.16 -5.44
N SER A 274 -12.53 -20.19 -6.35
CA SER A 274 -12.63 -20.49 -7.78
C SER A 274 -11.65 -19.66 -8.60
N VAL A 275 -11.20 -20.26 -9.70
CA VAL A 275 -10.56 -19.57 -10.83
C VAL A 275 -11.58 -19.57 -11.95
N VAL A 276 -12.00 -18.39 -12.41
CA VAL A 276 -13.10 -18.27 -13.36
C VAL A 276 -12.67 -17.49 -14.59
N ASN A 277 -12.96 -18.05 -15.75
CA ASN A 277 -12.89 -17.36 -17.04
C ASN A 277 -14.32 -17.20 -17.59
N ALA A 278 -14.77 -15.94 -17.74
CA ALA A 278 -16.10 -15.62 -18.27
C ALA A 278 -16.06 -15.22 -19.75
N ARG A 279 -14.89 -15.36 -20.42
CA ARG A 279 -14.75 -15.08 -21.84
C ARG A 279 -15.28 -16.25 -22.66
N SER A 280 -16.24 -15.97 -23.56
CA SER A 280 -16.78 -16.97 -24.49
C SER A 280 -15.68 -17.62 -25.32
N GLY A 281 -15.66 -18.95 -25.36
CA GLY A 281 -14.64 -19.75 -26.06
C GLY A 281 -13.24 -19.74 -25.42
N GLY A 282 -13.07 -19.08 -24.26
CA GLY A 282 -11.82 -19.09 -23.51
C GLY A 282 -11.70 -20.32 -22.62
N ASN A 283 -10.47 -20.83 -22.49
CA ASN A 283 -10.13 -21.91 -21.57
C ASN A 283 -9.48 -21.35 -20.29
N ILE A 284 -9.40 -22.19 -19.25
CA ILE A 284 -8.49 -21.97 -18.13
C ILE A 284 -7.28 -22.88 -18.38
N GLU A 285 -6.11 -22.28 -18.56
CA GLU A 285 -4.86 -23.01 -18.75
C GLU A 285 -4.07 -22.98 -17.44
N ILE A 286 -3.71 -24.18 -16.94
CA ILE A 286 -2.81 -24.36 -15.82
C ILE A 286 -1.58 -25.05 -16.39
N ALA A 287 -0.42 -24.38 -16.31
CA ALA A 287 0.82 -24.84 -16.89
C ALA A 287 1.97 -24.71 -15.89
N ALA A 288 2.86 -25.71 -15.87
CA ALA A 288 4.12 -25.65 -15.15
C ALA A 288 5.24 -25.26 -16.13
N PHE A 289 6.12 -24.33 -15.73
CA PHE A 289 7.23 -23.83 -16.54
C PHE A 289 8.56 -24.17 -15.87
N GLY A 290 9.55 -24.53 -16.69
CA GLY A 290 10.89 -24.93 -16.22
C GLY A 290 11.11 -26.44 -16.28
N SER A 291 12.38 -26.84 -16.34
CA SER A 291 12.75 -28.26 -16.39
C SER A 291 12.40 -28.97 -15.09
N GLY A 292 11.59 -30.03 -15.17
CA GLY A 292 11.19 -30.83 -14.01
C GLY A 292 10.05 -30.23 -13.18
N ALA A 293 9.25 -29.31 -13.76
CA ALA A 293 8.07 -28.75 -13.09
C ALA A 293 6.80 -29.55 -13.45
N ASP A 294 6.06 -29.98 -12.42
CA ASP A 294 4.81 -30.74 -12.56
C ASP A 294 3.59 -29.95 -12.07
N ILE A 295 2.41 -30.31 -12.57
CA ILE A 295 1.12 -29.89 -11.99
C ILE A 295 0.63 -31.01 -11.07
N VAL A 296 0.61 -30.74 -9.76
CA VAL A 296 0.15 -31.71 -8.76
C VAL A 296 -1.24 -31.31 -8.26
N LEU A 297 -2.21 -32.21 -8.43
CA LEU A 297 -3.56 -32.08 -7.87
C LEU A 297 -3.70 -33.03 -6.67
N SER A 298 -3.50 -32.51 -5.45
CA SER A 298 -3.58 -33.30 -4.21
C SER A 298 -4.73 -32.81 -3.33
N PRO A 299 -5.86 -33.53 -3.27
CA PRO A 299 -7.00 -33.12 -2.45
C PRO A 299 -6.83 -33.46 -0.96
N GLY A 300 -5.66 -33.99 -0.56
CA GLY A 300 -5.41 -34.49 0.80
C GLY A 300 -5.96 -35.90 1.05
N ALA A 301 -5.70 -36.44 2.23
CA ALA A 301 -6.14 -37.79 2.60
C ALA A 301 -7.67 -37.92 2.55
N GLY A 302 -8.17 -38.89 1.78
CA GLY A 302 -9.61 -39.11 1.57
C GLY A 302 -10.30 -38.12 0.64
N GLY A 303 -9.57 -37.15 0.09
CA GLY A 303 -10.09 -36.20 -0.88
C GLY A 303 -10.23 -36.80 -2.28
N VAL A 304 -11.07 -36.19 -3.12
CA VAL A 304 -11.35 -36.66 -4.49
C VAL A 304 -11.12 -35.52 -5.48
N VAL A 305 -10.42 -35.82 -6.58
CA VAL A 305 -10.41 -34.98 -7.78
C VAL A 305 -11.50 -35.50 -8.72
N SER A 306 -12.47 -34.65 -9.05
CA SER A 306 -13.59 -35.01 -9.94
C SER A 306 -13.58 -34.14 -11.18
N VAL A 307 -13.68 -34.78 -12.34
CA VAL A 307 -13.86 -34.12 -13.63
C VAL A 307 -14.95 -34.88 -14.41
N PRO A 308 -15.81 -34.21 -15.17
CA PRO A 308 -16.79 -34.89 -16.01
C PRO A 308 -16.13 -35.79 -17.06
N VAL A 309 -15.02 -35.32 -17.64
CA VAL A 309 -14.22 -36.04 -18.63
C VAL A 309 -12.74 -35.74 -18.37
N LEU A 310 -11.93 -36.80 -18.30
CA LEU A 310 -10.47 -36.72 -18.27
C LEU A 310 -9.93 -37.27 -19.58
N GLU A 311 -9.24 -36.44 -20.36
CA GLU A 311 -8.51 -36.88 -21.54
C GLU A 311 -7.03 -37.09 -21.20
N ILE A 312 -6.52 -38.30 -21.42
CA ILE A 312 -5.13 -38.67 -21.24
C ILE A 312 -4.56 -38.96 -22.62
N THR A 313 -3.50 -38.25 -23.01
CA THR A 313 -2.94 -38.29 -24.36
C THR A 313 -1.88 -39.38 -24.56
N GLY A 314 -1.38 -39.99 -23.48
CA GLY A 314 -0.52 -41.16 -23.56
C GLY A 314 -1.29 -42.44 -23.91
N ALA A 315 -0.56 -43.49 -24.26
CA ALA A 315 -1.11 -44.54 -25.11
C ALA A 315 -1.64 -45.80 -24.40
N ASP A 316 -1.35 -45.97 -23.12
CA ASP A 316 -1.65 -47.16 -22.34
C ASP A 316 -2.21 -46.87 -20.95
N LEU A 317 -2.83 -47.89 -20.35
CA LEU A 317 -3.17 -47.95 -18.93
C LEU A 317 -2.17 -48.89 -18.27
N ALA A 318 -1.31 -48.33 -17.43
CA ALA A 318 -0.23 -49.02 -16.77
C ALA A 318 -0.37 -48.93 -15.24
N GLU A 319 0.27 -49.85 -14.54
CA GLU A 319 0.41 -49.83 -13.10
C GLU A 319 1.86 -50.07 -12.70
N LYS A 320 2.30 -49.45 -11.61
CA LYS A 320 3.65 -49.63 -11.07
C LYS A 320 3.74 -50.93 -10.27
N PHE A 321 4.58 -51.85 -10.74
CA PHE A 321 4.87 -53.11 -10.03
C PHE A 321 6.34 -53.23 -9.69
N PRO A 322 6.72 -53.49 -8.43
CA PRO A 322 8.10 -53.79 -8.08
C PRO A 322 8.57 -55.05 -8.83
N THR A 323 9.81 -55.03 -9.32
CA THR A 323 10.38 -56.18 -10.05
C THR A 323 11.51 -56.84 -9.26
N SER A 324 11.58 -58.17 -9.36
CA SER A 324 12.70 -58.97 -8.82
C SER A 324 13.90 -58.97 -9.76
N ASP A 325 13.64 -58.87 -11.07
CA ASP A 325 14.65 -58.75 -12.12
C ASP A 325 14.80 -57.28 -12.55
N ALA A 326 15.97 -56.93 -13.10
CA ALA A 326 16.13 -55.68 -13.84
C ALA A 326 15.33 -55.75 -15.15
N VAL A 327 14.58 -54.70 -15.44
CA VAL A 327 13.72 -54.63 -16.63
C VAL A 327 13.91 -53.32 -17.37
N GLU A 328 13.70 -53.34 -18.68
CA GLU A 328 13.75 -52.17 -19.54
C GLU A 328 12.41 -52.01 -20.28
N PRO A 329 12.08 -50.79 -20.73
CA PRO A 329 10.91 -50.57 -21.56
C PRO A 329 10.81 -51.54 -22.75
N GLY A 330 9.63 -52.12 -22.90
CA GLY A 330 9.28 -53.10 -23.94
C GLY A 330 9.51 -54.55 -23.54
N MET A 331 10.14 -54.82 -22.41
CA MET A 331 10.29 -56.20 -21.93
C MET A 331 8.96 -56.75 -21.42
N VAL A 332 8.69 -58.02 -21.71
CA VAL A 332 7.55 -58.77 -21.18
C VAL A 332 7.87 -59.25 -19.76
N VAL A 333 6.96 -59.02 -18.83
CA VAL A 333 7.09 -59.41 -17.42
C VAL A 333 6.03 -60.44 -17.03
N ALA A 334 6.35 -61.24 -16.02
CA ALA A 334 5.47 -62.26 -15.47
C ALA A 334 5.38 -62.14 -13.95
N ILE A 335 4.30 -62.65 -13.37
CA ILE A 335 4.12 -62.79 -11.92
C ILE A 335 5.28 -63.62 -11.37
N ASP A 336 5.95 -63.11 -10.34
CA ASP A 336 7.02 -63.83 -9.66
C ASP A 336 6.43 -64.75 -8.58
N PRO A 337 6.41 -66.09 -8.78
CA PRO A 337 5.86 -67.01 -7.79
C PRO A 337 6.71 -67.09 -6.51
N ALA A 338 7.97 -66.68 -6.55
CA ALA A 338 8.86 -66.69 -5.39
C ALA A 338 8.74 -65.40 -4.54
N ASN A 339 8.23 -64.31 -5.11
CA ASN A 339 8.09 -63.02 -4.44
C ASN A 339 6.68 -62.44 -4.67
N PRO A 340 5.68 -62.83 -3.85
CA PRO A 340 4.30 -62.38 -4.00
C PRO A 340 4.17 -60.84 -4.10
N GLY A 341 3.39 -60.38 -5.09
CA GLY A 341 3.19 -58.95 -5.35
C GLY A 341 4.26 -58.30 -6.25
N LYS A 342 5.33 -59.03 -6.60
CA LYS A 342 6.34 -58.59 -7.56
C LYS A 342 6.18 -59.26 -8.91
N LEU A 343 6.80 -58.64 -9.92
CA LEU A 343 6.97 -59.22 -11.24
C LEU A 343 8.45 -59.58 -11.50
N CYS A 344 8.70 -60.46 -12.45
CA CYS A 344 10.03 -60.82 -12.94
C CYS A 344 10.04 -60.83 -14.47
N LEU A 345 11.21 -60.98 -15.10
CA LEU A 345 11.28 -61.14 -16.54
C LEU A 345 10.51 -62.39 -16.95
N ALA A 346 9.65 -62.27 -17.96
CA ALA A 346 8.97 -63.44 -18.51
C ALA A 346 10.00 -64.40 -19.13
N ARG A 347 9.89 -65.69 -18.81
CA ARG A 347 10.77 -66.76 -19.30
C ARG A 347 9.95 -67.94 -19.81
N GLY A 348 10.42 -68.54 -20.89
CA GLY A 348 9.80 -69.70 -21.52
C GLY A 348 8.61 -69.33 -22.39
N ALA A 349 8.48 -70.03 -23.52
CA ALA A 349 7.37 -69.83 -24.44
C ALA A 349 6.01 -70.20 -23.82
N TYR A 350 4.97 -69.40 -24.10
CA TYR A 350 3.61 -69.60 -23.57
C TYR A 350 3.51 -69.65 -22.03
N ASN A 351 4.21 -68.74 -21.37
CA ASN A 351 4.18 -68.63 -19.91
C ASN A 351 2.85 -67.99 -19.46
N ARG A 352 2.09 -68.73 -18.65
CA ARG A 352 0.78 -68.29 -18.15
C ARG A 352 0.84 -67.31 -16.98
N CYS A 353 2.02 -67.11 -16.40
CA CYS A 353 2.23 -66.08 -15.39
C CYS A 353 2.44 -64.71 -16.02
N VAL A 354 2.34 -64.56 -17.35
CA VAL A 354 2.57 -63.28 -18.01
C VAL A 354 1.62 -62.20 -17.48
N ALA A 355 2.19 -61.05 -17.15
CA ALA A 355 1.49 -59.99 -16.41
C ALA A 355 1.36 -58.69 -17.22
N GLY A 356 2.19 -58.50 -18.24
CA GLY A 356 2.16 -57.31 -19.08
C GLY A 356 3.51 -56.98 -19.66
N ILE A 357 3.66 -55.74 -20.10
CA ILE A 357 4.81 -55.24 -20.86
C ILE A 357 5.27 -53.93 -20.22
N VAL A 358 6.56 -53.77 -19.96
CA VAL A 358 7.09 -52.52 -19.39
C VAL A 358 6.87 -51.37 -20.39
N SER A 359 6.22 -50.29 -19.95
CA SER A 359 5.81 -49.19 -20.83
C SER A 359 6.96 -48.22 -21.16
N GLY A 360 6.79 -47.42 -22.22
CA GLY A 360 7.71 -46.35 -22.63
C GLY A 360 8.76 -46.70 -23.69
N ALA A 361 8.73 -47.91 -24.26
CA ALA A 361 9.69 -48.32 -25.28
C ALA A 361 9.51 -47.51 -26.58
N ASN A 362 10.59 -47.34 -27.36
CA ASN A 362 10.60 -46.55 -28.59
C ASN A 362 10.15 -45.09 -28.43
N HIS A 363 10.37 -44.49 -27.24
CA HIS A 363 9.90 -43.15 -26.89
C HIS A 363 8.38 -42.96 -27.04
N PHE A 364 7.62 -44.05 -26.92
CA PHE A 364 6.17 -44.01 -27.03
C PHE A 364 5.56 -43.53 -25.71
N PRO A 365 4.59 -42.60 -25.72
CA PRO A 365 4.13 -41.93 -24.51
C PRO A 365 3.34 -42.89 -23.61
N VAL A 366 3.73 -42.95 -22.33
CA VAL A 366 2.99 -43.63 -21.28
C VAL A 366 1.71 -42.86 -20.99
N GLY A 367 0.57 -43.55 -20.91
CA GLY A 367 -0.74 -42.97 -20.61
C GLY A 367 -0.99 -42.83 -19.12
N ALA A 368 -2.02 -43.52 -18.64
CA ALA A 368 -2.40 -43.47 -17.23
C ALA A 368 -1.55 -44.45 -16.43
N VAL A 369 -0.82 -43.97 -15.42
CA VAL A 369 -0.05 -44.81 -14.50
C VAL A 369 -0.73 -44.85 -13.14
N LEU A 370 -1.12 -46.05 -12.71
CA LEU A 370 -1.70 -46.33 -11.41
C LEU A 370 -0.64 -46.91 -10.44
N GLY A 371 -1.01 -47.05 -9.16
CA GLY A 371 -0.24 -47.86 -8.22
C GLY A 371 0.98 -47.19 -7.59
N SER A 372 0.93 -45.88 -7.32
CA SER A 372 1.98 -45.17 -6.55
C SER A 372 1.87 -45.43 -5.04
N ALA A 373 1.79 -46.70 -4.62
CA ALA A 373 1.84 -47.07 -3.21
C ALA A 373 3.22 -46.70 -2.62
N ALA A 374 3.26 -46.45 -1.31
CA ALA A 374 4.52 -46.16 -0.61
C ALA A 374 5.53 -47.31 -0.83
N GLY A 375 6.73 -46.97 -1.30
CA GLY A 375 7.79 -47.93 -1.67
C GLY A 375 7.75 -48.42 -3.13
N HIS A 376 6.79 -47.96 -3.94
CA HIS A 376 6.67 -48.27 -5.37
C HIS A 376 7.02 -47.06 -6.26
N GLU A 377 7.59 -45.99 -5.70
CA GLU A 377 7.83 -44.73 -6.40
C GLU A 377 8.73 -44.92 -7.64
N ASP A 378 9.76 -45.78 -7.50
CA ASP A 378 10.73 -46.10 -8.56
C ASP A 378 10.38 -47.38 -9.35
N ALA A 379 9.22 -48.00 -9.06
CA ALA A 379 8.82 -49.21 -9.74
C ALA A 379 8.45 -48.94 -11.22
N PRO A 380 8.79 -49.84 -12.16
CA PRO A 380 8.47 -49.69 -13.57
C PRO A 380 6.96 -49.72 -13.79
N ALA A 381 6.48 -48.88 -14.72
CA ALA A 381 5.11 -48.92 -15.19
C ALA A 381 4.91 -50.08 -16.17
N VAL A 382 3.96 -50.96 -15.89
CA VAL A 382 3.64 -52.13 -16.71
C VAL A 382 2.28 -51.92 -17.35
N ALA A 383 2.25 -51.91 -18.68
CA ALA A 383 1.04 -51.77 -19.47
C ALA A 383 0.14 -53.01 -19.28
N LEU A 384 -1.08 -52.77 -18.81
CA LEU A 384 -2.13 -53.79 -18.65
C LEU A 384 -3.11 -53.78 -19.83
N SER A 385 -3.26 -52.62 -20.48
CA SER A 385 -4.11 -52.42 -21.65
C SER A 385 -3.63 -51.21 -22.46
N GLY A 386 -3.98 -51.16 -23.74
CA GLY A 386 -3.63 -50.06 -24.65
C GLY A 386 -2.47 -50.41 -25.58
N ARG A 387 -1.78 -49.40 -26.10
CA ARG A 387 -0.74 -49.57 -27.12
C ARG A 387 0.65 -49.41 -26.52
N VAL A 388 1.49 -50.43 -26.67
CA VAL A 388 2.88 -50.41 -26.20
C VAL A 388 3.77 -51.09 -27.23
N TYR A 389 5.06 -50.74 -27.26
CA TYR A 389 6.05 -51.50 -28.02
C TYR A 389 6.60 -52.63 -27.16
N VAL A 390 6.69 -53.84 -27.72
CA VAL A 390 7.21 -55.02 -27.05
C VAL A 390 8.43 -55.56 -27.77
N TRP A 391 9.44 -55.98 -27.02
CA TRP A 391 10.57 -56.74 -27.58
C TRP A 391 10.07 -58.10 -28.04
N CYS A 392 10.32 -58.43 -29.29
CA CYS A 392 9.97 -59.70 -29.90
C CYS A 392 11.22 -60.44 -30.35
N ASP A 393 11.20 -61.76 -30.22
CA ASP A 393 12.16 -62.68 -30.82
C ASP A 393 11.39 -63.64 -31.73
N THR A 394 11.50 -63.42 -33.04
CA THR A 394 10.81 -64.26 -34.01
C THR A 394 11.66 -65.49 -34.32
N GLY A 395 11.07 -66.66 -34.17
CA GLY A 395 11.67 -67.92 -34.61
C GLY A 395 11.65 -68.05 -36.13
N ALA A 396 11.26 -69.22 -36.64
CA ALA A 396 11.14 -69.44 -38.08
C ALA A 396 9.97 -68.66 -38.72
N GLU A 397 8.99 -68.22 -37.93
CA GLU A 397 7.82 -67.47 -38.39
C GLU A 397 7.92 -66.01 -37.94
N GLY A 398 7.73 -65.08 -38.88
CA GLY A 398 7.62 -63.66 -38.57
C GLY A 398 6.28 -63.30 -37.92
N ILE A 399 6.20 -62.08 -37.41
CA ILE A 399 4.98 -61.48 -36.85
C ILE A 399 4.34 -60.60 -37.92
N GLN A 400 3.03 -60.73 -38.11
CA GLN A 400 2.22 -59.86 -38.96
C GLN A 400 1.18 -59.10 -38.12
N PRO A 401 0.75 -57.90 -38.54
CA PRO A 401 -0.37 -57.21 -37.90
C PRO A 401 -1.60 -58.12 -37.81
N GLY A 402 -2.18 -58.20 -36.62
CA GLY A 402 -3.30 -59.09 -36.33
C GLY A 402 -2.92 -60.40 -35.62
N ASP A 403 -1.65 -60.80 -35.66
CA ASP A 403 -1.17 -62.00 -34.96
C ASP A 403 -1.26 -61.83 -33.44
N LEU A 404 -1.66 -62.89 -32.75
CA LEU A 404 -1.57 -62.94 -31.29
C LEU A 404 -0.12 -63.14 -30.87
N LEU A 405 0.28 -62.47 -29.80
CA LEU A 405 1.62 -62.56 -29.22
C LEU A 405 1.57 -63.24 -27.85
N THR A 406 2.61 -63.99 -27.53
CA THR A 406 2.83 -64.66 -26.24
C THR A 406 4.30 -64.52 -25.83
N THR A 407 4.70 -64.98 -24.64
CA THR A 407 6.11 -64.97 -24.23
C THR A 407 6.94 -65.91 -25.09
N SER A 408 8.23 -65.61 -25.26
CA SER A 408 9.20 -66.43 -25.97
C SER A 408 10.18 -67.12 -25.01
N ASP A 409 11.03 -67.99 -25.55
CA ASP A 409 12.13 -68.58 -24.77
C ASP A 409 13.26 -67.58 -24.48
N THR A 410 13.36 -66.49 -25.25
CA THR A 410 14.25 -65.37 -24.92
C THR A 410 13.61 -64.55 -23.79
N PRO A 411 14.30 -64.38 -22.64
CA PRO A 411 13.76 -63.64 -21.50
C PRO A 411 13.31 -62.23 -21.88
N GLY A 412 12.13 -61.84 -21.39
CA GLY A 412 11.55 -60.52 -21.66
C GLY A 412 11.09 -60.29 -23.10
N HIS A 413 11.18 -61.27 -24.00
CA HIS A 413 10.74 -61.14 -25.38
C HIS A 413 9.43 -61.89 -25.63
N ALA A 414 8.61 -61.34 -26.51
CA ALA A 414 7.42 -61.97 -27.06
C ALA A 414 7.73 -62.73 -28.36
N MET A 415 6.82 -63.59 -28.77
CA MET A 415 6.82 -64.25 -30.07
C MET A 415 5.38 -64.45 -30.56
N LYS A 416 5.21 -64.85 -31.82
CA LYS A 416 3.90 -65.24 -32.36
C LYS A 416 3.31 -66.42 -31.58
N ALA A 417 2.06 -66.29 -31.16
CA ALA A 417 1.29 -67.33 -30.50
C ALA A 417 0.64 -68.26 -31.56
N ALA A 418 1.46 -69.07 -32.22
CA ALA A 418 1.01 -70.01 -33.26
C ALA A 418 0.24 -71.23 -32.72
N ASP A 419 0.45 -71.62 -31.46
CA ASP A 419 -0.20 -72.78 -30.83
C ASP A 419 -1.45 -72.35 -30.05
N ALA A 420 -2.61 -72.55 -30.68
CA ALA A 420 -3.91 -72.22 -30.09
C ALA A 420 -4.19 -72.96 -28.77
N THR A 421 -3.64 -74.16 -28.56
CA THR A 421 -3.90 -74.96 -27.35
C THR A 421 -3.16 -74.44 -26.11
N ARG A 422 -2.03 -73.78 -26.33
CA ARG A 422 -1.20 -73.17 -25.27
C ARG A 422 -1.50 -71.68 -25.06
N SER A 423 -2.17 -71.04 -26.02
CA SER A 423 -2.42 -69.60 -26.03
C SER A 423 -3.33 -69.12 -24.89
N HIS A 424 -4.25 -69.97 -24.41
CA HIS A 424 -5.15 -69.58 -23.34
C HIS A 424 -4.39 -69.28 -22.03
N GLY A 425 -4.54 -68.06 -21.52
CA GLY A 425 -3.84 -67.53 -20.34
C GLY A 425 -2.39 -67.12 -20.58
N ALA A 426 -1.87 -67.17 -21.81
CA ALA A 426 -0.49 -66.82 -22.14
C ALA A 426 -0.36 -65.73 -23.21
N VAL A 427 -1.47 -65.28 -23.80
CA VAL A 427 -1.48 -64.21 -24.80
C VAL A 427 -1.36 -62.86 -24.11
N ILE A 428 -0.45 -62.02 -24.61
CA ILE A 428 -0.21 -60.67 -24.07
C ILE A 428 -0.90 -59.58 -24.88
N GLY A 429 -1.30 -59.89 -26.12
CA GLY A 429 -1.96 -58.93 -26.98
C GLY A 429 -1.89 -59.32 -28.45
N LYS A 430 -2.20 -58.34 -29.30
CA LYS A 430 -2.26 -58.49 -30.75
C LYS A 430 -1.31 -57.52 -31.44
N ALA A 431 -0.48 -58.03 -32.33
CA ALA A 431 0.48 -57.23 -33.09
C ALA A 431 -0.23 -56.18 -33.95
N MET A 432 0.34 -54.98 -33.98
CA MET A 432 -0.07 -53.85 -34.83
C MET A 432 0.97 -53.53 -35.90
N THR A 433 2.21 -53.99 -35.74
CA THR A 433 3.28 -53.89 -36.74
C THR A 433 3.87 -55.26 -37.04
N ALA A 434 4.56 -55.38 -38.18
CA ALA A 434 5.24 -56.61 -38.57
C ALA A 434 6.66 -56.68 -37.98
N LEU A 435 7.20 -57.91 -37.87
CA LEU A 435 8.62 -58.18 -37.66
C LEU A 435 9.00 -59.42 -38.49
N GLY A 436 10.13 -59.39 -39.20
CA GLY A 436 10.55 -60.47 -40.08
C GLY A 436 10.81 -61.77 -39.32
N ALA A 437 10.93 -62.89 -40.03
CA ALA A 437 11.31 -64.17 -39.42
C ALA A 437 12.80 -64.16 -39.05
N ARG A 438 13.17 -64.80 -37.93
CA ARG A 438 14.54 -64.86 -37.39
C ARG A 438 15.12 -63.49 -37.04
N GLU A 439 14.29 -62.59 -36.54
CA GLU A 439 14.63 -61.22 -36.15
C GLU A 439 14.30 -60.96 -34.68
N LYS A 440 15.09 -60.06 -34.07
CA LYS A 440 14.79 -59.47 -32.76
C LYS A 440 14.52 -57.98 -32.93
N GLY A 441 13.43 -57.49 -32.39
CA GLY A 441 13.04 -56.11 -32.56
C GLY A 441 11.76 -55.73 -31.83
N LEU A 442 11.43 -54.44 -31.86
CA LEU A 442 10.21 -53.93 -31.25
C LEU A 442 9.01 -54.11 -32.18
N VAL A 443 7.90 -54.60 -31.63
CA VAL A 443 6.60 -54.68 -32.30
C VAL A 443 5.60 -53.84 -31.51
N LEU A 444 4.85 -52.96 -32.19
CA LEU A 444 3.72 -52.28 -31.56
C LEU A 444 2.62 -53.32 -31.32
N VAL A 445 2.12 -53.43 -30.11
CA VAL A 445 1.10 -54.39 -29.70
C VAL A 445 -0.07 -53.66 -29.04
N LEU A 446 -1.28 -54.09 -29.37
CA LEU A 446 -2.46 -53.78 -28.58
C LEU A 446 -2.54 -54.80 -27.43
N VAL A 447 -2.18 -54.36 -26.22
CA VAL A 447 -2.20 -55.19 -25.02
C VAL A 447 -3.63 -55.49 -24.64
N ASN A 448 -3.87 -56.78 -24.40
CA ASN A 448 -5.11 -57.28 -23.84
C ASN A 448 -4.77 -58.62 -23.18
N LEU A 449 -4.48 -58.57 -21.88
CA LEU A 449 -4.19 -59.77 -21.09
C LEU A 449 -5.52 -60.52 -20.85
N GLN A 450 -5.60 -61.76 -21.34
CA GLN A 450 -6.78 -62.62 -21.24
C GLN A 450 -6.66 -63.70 -20.19
#